data_AF-A0A2E4W3C2-F1
#
_entry.id   AF-A0A2E4W3C2-F1
#
_cell.length_a   1.000
_cell.length_b   1.000
_cell.length_c   1.000
_cell.angle_alpha   90.00
_cell.angle_beta   90.00
_cell.angle_gamma   90.00
#
_symmetry.space_group_name_H-M   'P 1'
#
loop_
_entity.id
_entity.type
_entity.pdbx_description
1 polymer ?
#
loop_
_entity_poly.entity_id
_entity_poly.type
_entity_poly.pdbx_seq_one_letter_code
_entity_poly.pdbx_strand_id
1 'polypeptide(L)'
;MNTKNLVFMMDIDLGGDGRYSSSRRYAYKYSIDSWKRWCDKNNCELFVLNDLVLEKEKMAICWQRYYLFDILDANELEYDQVLMIDADTIVHPECPNFFDMSE
;
A
#
# COMPACT_ATOMS: atom_id res chain seq x y z
N MET A 1 0.35 18.30 -15.76
CA MET A 1 -0.81 17.64 -15.12
C MET A 1 -0.53 17.65 -13.63
N ASN A 2 -1.51 17.97 -12.77
CA ASN A 2 -1.29 17.84 -11.33
C ASN A 2 -1.41 16.35 -10.99
N THR A 3 -0.27 15.69 -10.82
CA THR A 3 -0.21 14.34 -10.29
C THR A 3 -0.51 14.38 -8.79
N LYS A 4 -1.23 13.39 -8.28
CA LYS A 4 -1.53 13.28 -6.84
C LYS A 4 -0.40 12.54 -6.13
N ASN A 5 -0.30 12.72 -4.81
CA ASN A 5 0.54 11.86 -4.00
C ASN A 5 -0.11 10.48 -3.85
N LEU A 6 0.73 9.45 -3.71
CA LEU A 6 0.31 8.06 -3.67
C LEU A 6 0.69 7.41 -2.34
N VAL A 7 -0.24 6.68 -1.75
CA VAL A 7 0.01 5.73 -0.67
C VAL A 7 -0.02 4.33 -1.26
N PHE A 8 1.08 3.59 -1.09
CA PHE A 8 1.25 2.22 -1.56
C PHE A 8 1.19 1.25 -0.38
N MET A 9 0.34 0.23 -0.50
CA MET A 9 0.20 -0.86 0.46
C MET A 9 0.24 -2.21 -0.28
N MET A 10 0.77 -3.25 0.37
CA MET A 10 0.62 -4.63 -0.07
C MET A 10 -0.40 -5.38 0.79
N ASP A 11 -1.37 -6.03 0.15
CA ASP A 11 -2.29 -6.97 0.77
C ASP A 11 -2.54 -8.18 -0.16
N ILE A 12 -1.63 -9.15 -0.16
CA ILE A 12 -1.68 -10.34 -1.05
C ILE A 12 -2.35 -11.56 -0.39
N ASP A 13 -3.41 -12.10 -1.00
CA ASP A 13 -4.03 -13.36 -0.54
C ASP A 13 -3.35 -14.52 -1.22
N LEU A 14 -2.99 -15.53 -0.46
CA LEU A 14 -2.53 -16.80 -1.04
C LEU A 14 -3.50 -17.94 -0.80
N GLY A 15 -4.58 -17.73 -0.04
CA GLY A 15 -5.55 -18.78 0.27
C GLY A 15 -4.96 -20.01 0.96
N GLY A 16 -3.81 -19.88 1.63
CA GLY A 16 -3.06 -20.98 2.21
C GLY A 16 -3.37 -21.23 3.69
N ASP A 17 -2.45 -21.92 4.38
CA ASP A 17 -2.52 -22.20 5.81
C ASP A 17 -1.45 -21.45 6.62
N GLY A 18 -1.65 -21.37 7.94
CA GLY A 18 -0.69 -20.77 8.86
C GLY A 18 -0.33 -19.33 8.50
N ARG A 19 0.95 -19.06 8.22
CA ARG A 19 1.46 -17.72 7.86
C ARG A 19 0.78 -17.13 6.62
N TYR A 20 0.25 -17.96 5.74
CA TYR A 20 -0.37 -17.57 4.45
C TYR A 20 -1.89 -17.70 4.45
N SER A 21 -2.51 -17.89 5.62
CA SER A 21 -3.96 -17.97 5.75
C SER A 21 -4.65 -16.64 5.50
N SER A 22 -5.75 -16.67 4.75
CA SER A 22 -6.63 -15.53 4.51
C SER A 22 -7.22 -14.96 5.80
N SER A 23 -7.23 -15.71 6.90
CA SER A 23 -7.65 -15.19 8.21
C SER A 23 -6.73 -14.08 8.76
N ARG A 24 -5.46 -14.04 8.34
CA ARG A 24 -4.48 -13.06 8.85
C ARG A 24 -4.74 -11.64 8.38
N ARG A 25 -5.45 -11.48 7.26
CA ARG A 25 -5.81 -10.18 6.67
C ARG A 25 -7.17 -9.65 7.10
N TYR A 26 -7.93 -10.38 7.91
CA TYR A 26 -9.28 -9.94 8.31
C TYR A 26 -9.28 -8.57 9.01
N ALA A 27 -8.19 -8.23 9.69
CA ALA A 27 -8.00 -6.93 10.33
C ALA A 27 -7.50 -5.84 9.37
N TYR A 28 -6.91 -6.19 8.22
CA TYR A 28 -6.34 -5.21 7.28
C TYR A 28 -7.38 -4.31 6.65
N LYS A 29 -8.65 -4.73 6.59
CA LYS A 29 -9.76 -3.82 6.21
C LYS A 29 -9.78 -2.53 7.03
N TYR A 30 -9.42 -2.58 8.33
CA TYR A 30 -9.38 -1.39 9.18
C TYR A 30 -8.18 -0.49 8.86
N SER A 31 -7.04 -1.09 8.50
CA SER A 31 -5.87 -0.35 8.00
C SER A 31 -6.20 0.34 6.68
N ILE A 32 -6.69 -0.42 5.70
CA ILE A 32 -7.08 0.08 4.38
C ILE A 32 -8.12 1.20 4.50
N ASP A 33 -9.16 1.03 5.32
CA ASP A 33 -10.18 2.06 5.56
C ASP A 33 -9.59 3.32 6.20
N SER A 34 -8.64 3.18 7.14
CA SER A 34 -7.99 4.33 7.79
C SER A 34 -7.16 5.15 6.80
N TRP A 35 -6.36 4.48 5.98
CA TRP A 35 -5.52 5.11 4.97
C TRP A 35 -6.33 5.68 3.82
N LYS A 36 -7.41 5.01 3.40
CA LYS A 36 -8.33 5.54 2.40
C LYS A 36 -8.95 6.86 2.86
N ARG A 37 -9.47 6.92 4.09
CA ARG A 37 -10.02 8.16 4.67
C ARG A 37 -8.97 9.27 4.74
N TRP A 38 -7.74 8.94 5.09
CA TRP A 38 -6.65 9.90 5.13
C TRP A 38 -6.28 10.39 3.73
N CYS A 39 -6.26 9.52 2.71
CA CYS A 39 -6.03 9.89 1.32
C CYS A 39 -7.13 10.82 0.80
N ASP A 40 -8.40 10.49 1.07
CA ASP A 40 -9.56 11.31 0.71
C ASP A 40 -9.47 12.72 1.33
N LYS A 41 -9.01 12.83 2.58
CA LYS A 41 -8.80 14.12 3.29
C LYS A 41 -7.69 14.97 2.68
N ASN A 42 -6.62 14.34 2.17
CA ASN A 42 -5.39 15.00 1.73
C ASN A 42 -5.19 14.99 0.20
N ASN A 43 -6.24 14.68 -0.57
CA ASN A 43 -6.18 14.61 -2.05
C ASN A 43 -5.06 13.69 -2.56
N CYS A 44 -4.87 12.55 -1.90
CA CYS A 44 -3.93 11.50 -2.29
C CYS A 44 -4.70 10.29 -2.88
N GLU A 45 -3.98 9.36 -3.50
CA GLU A 45 -4.52 8.09 -3.97
C GLU A 45 -3.97 6.93 -3.13
N LEU A 46 -4.78 5.88 -2.94
CA LEU A 46 -4.36 4.65 -2.27
C LEU A 46 -4.28 3.52 -3.29
N PHE A 47 -3.08 2.99 -3.51
CA PHE A 47 -2.85 1.80 -4.31
C PHE A 47 -2.59 0.59 -3.40
N VAL A 48 -3.39 -0.46 -3.57
CA VAL A 48 -3.25 -1.72 -2.84
C VAL A 48 -2.84 -2.81 -3.83
N LEU A 49 -1.62 -3.31 -3.69
CA LEU A 49 -1.13 -4.45 -4.46
C LEU A 49 -1.70 -5.75 -3.88
N ASN A 50 -2.55 -6.41 -4.66
CA ASN A 50 -3.19 -7.66 -4.26
C ASN A 50 -2.51 -8.90 -4.87
N ASP A 51 -1.66 -8.70 -5.87
CA ASP A 51 -1.03 -9.77 -6.64
C ASP A 51 0.46 -9.92 -6.32
N LEU A 52 0.96 -11.15 -6.43
CA LEU A 52 2.40 -11.42 -6.35
C LEU A 52 3.12 -10.83 -7.56
N VAL A 53 4.20 -10.09 -7.31
CA VAL A 53 5.16 -9.67 -8.35
C VAL A 53 5.93 -10.88 -8.87
N LEU A 54 6.30 -11.78 -7.95
CA LEU A 54 6.96 -13.05 -8.23
C LEU A 54 6.43 -14.14 -7.29
N GLU A 55 6.58 -15.40 -7.72
CA GLU A 55 6.30 -16.57 -6.87
C GLU A 55 6.98 -16.44 -5.50
N LYS A 56 6.24 -16.74 -4.42
CA LYS A 56 6.72 -16.58 -3.04
C LYS A 56 7.94 -17.45 -2.71
N GLU A 57 8.11 -18.55 -3.45
CA GLU A 57 9.25 -19.48 -3.38
C GLU A 57 10.54 -18.83 -3.89
N LYS A 58 10.43 -17.92 -4.86
CA LYS A 58 11.56 -17.19 -5.43
C LYS A 58 11.90 -15.96 -4.60
N MET A 59 10.87 -15.27 -4.09
CA MET A 59 11.03 -14.07 -3.29
C MET A 59 9.92 -13.94 -2.25
N ALA A 60 10.29 -13.84 -0.97
CA ALA A 60 9.31 -13.67 0.08
C ALA A 60 8.53 -12.35 -0.10
N ILE A 61 7.24 -12.38 0.23
CA ILE A 61 6.27 -11.29 -0.01
C ILE A 61 6.79 -9.92 0.47
N CYS A 62 7.41 -9.87 1.66
CA CYS A 62 7.92 -8.62 2.24
C CYS A 62 9.04 -7.96 1.43
N TRP A 63 9.75 -8.71 0.57
CA TRP A 63 10.77 -8.15 -0.32
C TRP A 63 10.18 -7.59 -1.61
N GLN A 64 8.99 -8.05 -2.02
CA GLN A 64 8.39 -7.64 -3.29
C GLN A 64 8.01 -6.15 -3.30
N ARG A 65 7.68 -5.56 -2.15
CA ARG A 65 7.41 -4.10 -2.02
C ARG A 65 8.57 -3.21 -2.43
N TYR A 66 9.82 -3.70 -2.41
CA TYR A 66 10.98 -2.90 -2.79
C TYR A 66 11.08 -2.69 -4.31
N TYR A 67 10.29 -3.42 -5.10
CA TYR A 67 10.07 -3.15 -6.52
C TYR A 67 8.99 -2.07 -6.74
N LEU A 68 8.72 -1.23 -5.72
CA LEU A 68 7.70 -0.19 -5.72
C LEU A 68 7.64 0.58 -7.04
N PHE A 69 8.76 1.15 -7.48
CA PHE A 69 8.82 1.97 -8.69
C PHE A 69 8.45 1.17 -9.94
N ASP A 70 9.03 -0.03 -10.10
CA ASP A 70 8.71 -0.92 -11.24
C ASP A 70 7.23 -1.34 -11.24
N ILE A 71 6.64 -1.57 -10.06
CA ILE A 71 5.23 -1.92 -9.92
C ILE A 71 4.34 -0.75 -10.34
N LEU A 72 4.65 0.47 -9.89
CA LEU A 72 3.87 1.65 -10.22
C LEU A 72 3.97 1.98 -11.72
N ASP A 73 5.16 1.89 -12.30
CA ASP A 73 5.39 2.07 -13.74
C ASP A 73 4.63 1.03 -14.57
N ALA A 74 4.67 -0.25 -14.15
CA ALA A 74 3.95 -1.33 -14.83
C ALA A 74 2.41 -1.20 -14.74
N ASN A 75 1.90 -0.44 -13.77
CA ASN A 75 0.47 -0.13 -13.62
C ASN A 75 0.10 1.23 -14.23
N GLU A 76 1.02 1.89 -14.95
CA GLU A 76 0.81 3.20 -15.58
C GLU A 76 0.33 4.28 -14.60
N LEU A 77 0.82 4.24 -13.35
CA LEU A 77 0.44 5.17 -12.29
C LEU A 77 1.37 6.39 -12.26
N GLU A 78 0.80 7.56 -12.55
CA GLU A 78 1.49 8.84 -12.37
C GLU A 78 1.26 9.40 -10.96
N TYR A 79 2.33 9.79 -10.26
CA TYR A 79 2.27 10.37 -8.92
C TYR A 79 3.35 11.44 -8.73
N ASP A 80 3.18 12.31 -7.74
CA ASP A 80 4.20 13.31 -7.35
C ASP A 80 5.16 12.72 -6.30
N GLN A 81 4.63 12.37 -5.14
CA GLN A 81 5.37 11.63 -4.10
C GLN A 81 4.68 10.31 -3.77
N VAL A 82 5.45 9.35 -3.25
CA VAL A 82 4.93 8.04 -2.83
C VAL A 82 5.32 7.71 -1.39
N LEU A 83 4.35 7.22 -0.62
CA LEU A 83 4.53 6.65 0.71
C LEU A 83 4.28 5.15 0.65
N MET A 84 5.23 4.34 1.12
CA MET A 84 5.06 2.90 1.31
C MET A 84 4.68 2.57 2.76
N ILE A 85 3.60 1.81 2.95
CA ILE A 85 3.08 1.44 4.27
C ILE A 85 2.80 -0.07 4.37
N ASP A 86 2.77 -0.57 5.61
CA ASP A 86 2.36 -1.94 5.92
C ASP A 86 0.84 -2.01 6.17
N ALA A 87 0.24 -3.14 5.80
CA ALA A 87 -1.21 -3.39 5.94
C ALA A 87 -1.68 -3.57 7.40
N ASP A 88 -0.75 -3.65 8.35
CA ASP A 88 -1.02 -3.70 9.79
C ASP A 88 -0.84 -2.33 10.48
N THR A 89 -0.76 -1.24 9.71
CA THR A 89 -0.66 0.13 10.24
C THR A 89 -2.03 0.84 10.23
N ILE A 90 -2.30 1.69 11.22
CA ILE A 90 -3.49 2.54 11.25
C ILE A 90 -3.03 3.98 11.41
N VAL A 91 -3.37 4.83 10.44
CA VAL A 91 -3.08 6.27 10.50
C VAL A 91 -4.02 6.95 11.50
N HIS A 92 -3.47 7.86 12.31
CA HIS A 92 -4.29 8.66 13.22
C HIS A 92 -5.25 9.57 12.43
N PRO A 93 -6.53 9.71 12.80
CA PRO A 93 -7.49 10.55 12.06
C PRO A 93 -7.04 12.02 11.88
N GLU A 94 -6.29 12.52 12.85
CA GLU A 94 -5.70 13.87 12.84
C GLU A 94 -4.23 13.92 12.39
N CYS A 95 -3.71 12.85 11.76
CA CYS A 95 -2.39 12.89 11.15
C CYS A 95 -2.35 13.98 10.07
N PRO A 96 -1.39 14.93 10.12
CA PRO A 96 -1.26 15.97 9.10
C PRO A 96 -0.85 15.37 7.75
N ASN A 97 -0.99 16.16 6.68
CA ASN A 97 -0.44 15.80 5.38
C ASN A 97 1.09 15.90 5.42
N PHE A 98 1.78 14.78 5.64
CA PHE A 98 3.25 14.77 5.67
C PHE A 98 3.88 14.95 4.29
N PHE A 99 3.14 14.80 3.18
CA PHE A 99 3.65 15.13 1.84
C PHE A 99 3.89 16.64 1.68
N ASP A 100 3.22 17.48 2.47
CA ASP A 100 3.46 18.93 2.48
C ASP A 100 4.65 19.32 3.39
N MET A 101 5.26 18.34 4.06
CA MET A 101 6.35 18.54 5.02
C MET A 101 7.72 18.10 4.47
N SER A 102 7.76 17.48 3.29
CA SER A 102 8.98 17.17 2.56
C SER A 102 9.50 18.42 1.83
N GLU A 103 10.82 18.59 1.79
CA GLU A 103 11.49 19.64 1.01
C GLU A 103 11.62 19.30 -0.48
#